data_AF-V4Y896-F1
#
_entry.id   AF-V4Y896-F1
#
_cell.length_a   1.000
_cell.length_b   1.000
_cell.length_c   1.000
_cell.angle_alpha   90.00
_cell.angle_beta   90.00
_cell.angle_gamma   90.00
#
_symmetry.space_group_name_H-M   'P 1'
#
loop_
_entity.id
_entity.type
_entity.pdbx_description
1 polymer ?
#
loop_
_entity_poly.entity_id
_entity_poly.type
_entity_poly.pdbx_seq_one_letter_code
_entity_poly.pdbx_strand_id
1 'polypeptide(L)'
;MTQVEFPDYLDVDYTDGEGQDPEDYETLPAKMEKAVAVTEAALEQYERPAVMWTGGKDSTLTLYFVQQVAERHGYDLPPAVFIDHYQHFDELHDFVARWADEWGLEVIYARNTDVGEYVEERGLTPGDEIPVDALSEHNRHHVRSILEYEEETFPFLLDTYVGNHLLKTVALNDALEEHDIDGV
;
A
#
# COMPACT_ATOMS: atom_id res chain seq x y z
N MET A 1 0.89 -11.80 -19.73
CA MET A 1 0.86 -10.44 -19.16
C MET A 1 -0.21 -9.68 -19.90
N THR A 2 -1.41 -9.61 -19.34
CA THR A 2 -2.39 -8.60 -19.73
C THR A 2 -1.80 -7.29 -19.21
N GLN A 3 -1.38 -6.39 -20.08
CA GLN A 3 -1.14 -5.01 -19.65
C GLN A 3 -2.47 -4.52 -19.10
N VAL A 4 -2.51 -4.17 -17.81
CA VAL A 4 -3.63 -3.41 -17.27
C VAL A 4 -3.60 -2.09 -18.05
N GLU A 5 -4.62 -1.89 -18.88
CA GLU A 5 -4.76 -0.67 -19.66
C GLU A 5 -5.01 0.46 -18.67
N PHE A 6 -4.17 1.50 -18.69
CA PHE A 6 -4.34 2.63 -17.79
C PHE A 6 -5.72 3.26 -18.05
N PRO A 7 -6.47 3.67 -17.01
CA PRO A 7 -7.85 4.07 -17.23
C PRO A 7 -7.94 5.30 -18.14
N ASP A 8 -8.56 5.14 -19.32
CA ASP A 8 -8.69 6.18 -20.35
C ASP A 8 -9.58 7.36 -19.92
N TYR A 9 -10.25 7.27 -18.77
CA TYR A 9 -11.12 8.30 -18.22
C TYR A 9 -10.40 9.33 -17.34
N LEU A 10 -9.13 9.11 -17.01
CA LEU A 10 -8.34 10.00 -16.14
C LEU A 10 -7.72 11.16 -16.95
N ASP A 11 -7.76 12.37 -16.40
CA ASP A 11 -7.13 13.61 -16.90
C ASP A 11 -6.12 14.16 -15.87
N VAL A 12 -5.40 13.27 -15.19
CA VAL A 12 -4.36 13.61 -14.20
C VAL A 12 -3.01 13.78 -14.92
N ASP A 13 -2.35 14.92 -14.72
CA ASP A 13 -1.00 15.16 -15.24
C ASP A 13 0.07 14.53 -14.33
N TYR A 14 0.56 13.36 -14.73
CA TYR A 14 1.66 12.65 -14.06
C TYR A 14 3.06 13.19 -14.37
N THR A 15 3.18 14.17 -15.28
CA THR A 15 4.46 14.75 -15.70
C THR A 15 4.76 16.09 -15.00
N ASP A 16 3.85 16.59 -14.17
CA ASP A 16 4.06 17.84 -13.47
C ASP A 16 5.25 17.77 -12.49
N GLY A 17 6.15 18.75 -12.61
CA GLY A 17 7.42 18.78 -11.87
C GLY A 17 8.60 18.08 -12.55
N GLU A 18 8.40 17.45 -13.71
CA GLU A 18 9.50 16.82 -14.45
C GLU A 18 10.54 17.88 -14.89
N GLY A 19 11.78 17.72 -14.43
CA GLY A 19 12.91 18.61 -14.78
C GLY A 19 13.14 19.81 -13.87
N GLN A 20 12.48 19.90 -12.71
CA GLN A 20 12.75 20.96 -11.71
C GLN A 20 13.98 20.65 -10.84
N ASP A 21 14.76 21.68 -10.47
CA ASP A 21 15.91 21.58 -9.57
C ASP A 21 15.56 21.93 -8.11
N PRO A 22 16.38 21.53 -7.11
CA PRO A 22 16.14 21.89 -5.71
C PRO A 22 16.05 23.39 -5.42
N GLU A 23 16.65 24.23 -6.26
CA GLU A 23 16.57 25.69 -6.17
C GLU A 23 15.20 26.22 -6.63
N ASP A 24 14.48 25.45 -7.44
CA ASP A 24 13.11 25.73 -7.89
C ASP A 24 12.06 25.23 -6.89
N TYR A 25 12.48 24.65 -5.77
CA TYR A 25 11.56 24.11 -4.77
C TYR A 25 10.58 25.16 -4.31
N GLU A 26 9.32 24.85 -4.54
CA GLU A 26 8.22 25.69 -4.16
C GLU A 26 8.19 25.94 -2.64
N THR A 27 7.63 27.09 -2.28
CA THR A 27 7.40 27.44 -0.88
C THR A 27 6.49 26.41 -0.20
N LEU A 28 6.56 26.29 1.13
CA LEU A 28 5.67 25.39 1.87
C LEU A 28 4.17 25.66 1.57
N PRO A 29 3.68 26.92 1.52
CA PRO A 29 2.31 27.20 1.09
C PRO A 29 1.97 26.64 -0.29
N ALA A 30 2.86 26.81 -1.28
CA ALA A 30 2.64 26.27 -2.62
C ALA A 30 2.58 24.73 -2.63
N LYS A 31 3.43 24.06 -1.83
CA LYS A 31 3.32 22.59 -1.65
C LYS A 31 2.01 22.16 -1.01
N MET A 32 1.49 22.93 -0.06
CA MET A 32 0.18 22.66 0.56
C MET A 32 -0.96 22.86 -0.45
N GLU A 33 -0.91 23.92 -1.25
CA GLU A 33 -1.88 24.17 -2.33
C GLU A 33 -1.84 23.05 -3.38
N LYS A 34 -0.64 22.60 -3.76
CA LYS A 34 -0.48 21.47 -4.69
C LYS A 34 -1.00 20.17 -4.10
N ALA A 35 -0.74 19.87 -2.82
CA ALA A 35 -1.27 18.68 -2.17
C ALA A 35 -2.80 18.66 -2.15
N VAL A 36 -3.43 19.81 -1.88
CA VAL A 36 -4.89 19.97 -1.97
C VAL A 36 -5.38 19.72 -3.40
N ALA A 37 -4.78 20.36 -4.40
CA ALA A 37 -5.22 20.23 -5.78
C ALA A 37 -5.10 18.79 -6.33
N VAL A 38 -4.01 18.09 -6.01
CA VAL A 38 -3.83 16.68 -6.40
C VAL A 38 -4.83 15.77 -5.70
N THR A 39 -5.10 16.03 -4.42
CA THR A 39 -6.08 15.27 -3.64
C THR A 39 -7.50 15.47 -4.18
N GLU A 40 -7.90 16.71 -4.46
CA GLU A 40 -9.20 17.01 -5.09
C GLU A 40 -9.34 16.27 -6.43
N ALA A 41 -8.33 16.37 -7.30
CA ALA A 41 -8.34 15.68 -8.58
C ALA A 41 -8.48 14.16 -8.42
N ALA A 42 -7.78 13.56 -7.44
CA ALA A 42 -7.90 12.12 -7.19
C ALA A 42 -9.31 11.74 -6.69
N LEU A 43 -9.87 12.48 -5.74
CA LEU A 43 -11.21 12.22 -5.20
C LEU A 43 -12.34 12.45 -6.22
N GLU A 44 -12.12 13.31 -7.21
CA GLU A 44 -13.09 13.58 -8.28
C GLU A 44 -13.00 12.60 -9.46
N GLN A 45 -11.80 12.14 -9.79
CA GLN A 45 -11.56 11.37 -11.01
C GLN A 45 -11.57 9.85 -10.81
N TYR A 46 -11.15 9.36 -9.65
CA TYR A 46 -11.18 7.92 -9.35
C TYR A 46 -12.54 7.50 -8.80
N GLU A 47 -13.02 6.32 -9.20
CA GLU A 47 -14.31 5.80 -8.76
C GLU A 47 -14.19 5.12 -7.39
N ARG A 48 -13.06 4.44 -7.12
CA ARG A 48 -12.77 3.71 -5.89
C ARG A 48 -11.32 3.96 -5.43
N PRO A 49 -10.94 5.22 -5.14
CA PRO A 49 -9.61 5.52 -4.66
C PRO A 49 -9.38 4.93 -3.26
N ALA A 50 -8.13 4.62 -2.94
CA ALA A 50 -7.68 4.30 -1.59
C ALA A 50 -6.41 5.07 -1.25
N VAL A 51 -6.13 5.25 0.05
CA VAL A 51 -4.90 5.93 0.50
C VAL A 51 -3.94 4.92 1.08
N MET A 52 -2.75 4.81 0.49
CA MET A 52 -1.67 4.00 1.07
C MET A 52 -1.20 4.60 2.40
N TRP A 53 -1.46 3.90 3.50
CA TRP A 53 -1.09 4.34 4.84
C TRP A 53 -0.33 3.28 5.61
N THR A 54 0.94 3.55 5.89
CA THR A 54 1.86 2.65 6.60
C THR A 54 2.08 3.03 8.06
N GLY A 55 1.35 4.01 8.58
CA GLY A 55 1.56 4.59 9.91
C GLY A 55 2.85 5.43 10.05
N GLY A 56 3.61 5.60 8.96
CA GLY A 56 4.78 6.46 8.90
C GLY A 56 4.44 7.95 8.75
N LYS A 57 5.43 8.83 8.94
CA LYS A 57 5.22 10.30 8.88
C LYS A 57 4.68 10.79 7.53
N ASP A 58 5.22 10.26 6.43
CA ASP A 58 4.91 10.76 5.09
C ASP A 58 3.51 10.31 4.66
N SER A 59 3.19 9.03 4.86
CA SER A 59 1.86 8.49 4.58
C SER A 59 0.78 9.04 5.51
N THR A 60 1.11 9.33 6.78
CA THR A 60 0.18 10.02 7.69
C THR A 60 -0.08 11.47 7.26
N LEU A 61 0.93 12.16 6.72
CA LEU A 61 0.75 13.51 6.18
C LEU A 61 -0.15 13.49 4.93
N THR A 62 0.05 12.52 4.02
CA THR A 62 -0.83 12.33 2.86
C THR A 62 -2.27 12.08 3.31
N LEU A 63 -2.48 11.13 4.22
CA LEU A 63 -3.81 10.82 4.77
C LEU A 63 -4.47 12.04 5.42
N TYR A 64 -3.71 12.87 6.13
CA TYR A 64 -4.21 14.12 6.69
C TYR A 64 -4.76 15.06 5.59
N PHE A 65 -4.03 15.25 4.48
CA PHE A 65 -4.56 16.08 3.38
C PHE A 65 -5.82 15.50 2.77
N VAL A 66 -5.86 14.18 2.55
CA VAL A 66 -7.05 13.50 2.04
C VAL A 66 -8.26 13.74 2.94
N GLN A 67 -8.08 13.55 4.26
CA GLN A 67 -9.14 13.82 5.23
C GLN A 67 -9.61 15.28 5.21
N GLN A 68 -8.67 16.24 5.21
CA GLN A 68 -9.00 17.66 5.24
C GLN A 68 -9.72 18.11 3.96
N VAL A 69 -9.32 17.61 2.80
CA VAL A 69 -9.96 17.92 1.52
C VAL A 69 -11.34 17.27 1.47
N ALA A 70 -11.47 15.99 1.82
CA ALA A 70 -12.74 15.30 1.85
C ALA A 70 -13.75 16.01 2.77
N GLU A 71 -13.34 16.35 4.00
CA GLU A 71 -14.18 17.07 4.96
C GLU A 71 -14.60 18.45 4.45
N ARG A 72 -13.66 19.23 3.90
CA ARG A 72 -13.91 20.61 3.46
C ARG A 72 -14.77 20.70 2.20
N HIS A 73 -14.63 19.75 1.29
CA HIS A 73 -15.29 19.76 -0.02
C HIS A 73 -16.48 18.80 -0.10
N GLY A 74 -16.71 18.00 0.96
CA GLY A 74 -17.84 17.09 1.06
C GLY A 74 -17.71 15.83 0.22
N TYR A 75 -16.47 15.38 -0.04
CA TYR A 75 -16.22 14.07 -0.65
C TYR A 75 -16.32 12.96 0.41
N ASP A 76 -16.63 11.76 -0.04
CA ASP A 76 -16.47 10.57 0.80
C ASP A 76 -14.98 10.33 1.07
N LEU A 77 -14.66 9.94 2.30
CA LEU A 77 -13.28 9.65 2.69
C LEU A 77 -12.91 8.24 2.19
N PRO A 78 -11.93 8.10 1.28
CA PRO A 78 -11.51 6.78 0.80
C PRO A 78 -10.94 5.92 1.94
N PRO A 79 -11.02 4.58 1.82
CA PRO A 79 -10.39 3.67 2.77
C PRO A 79 -8.87 3.84 2.75
N ALA A 80 -8.24 3.62 3.90
CA ALA A 80 -6.79 3.53 3.99
C ALA A 80 -6.33 2.08 3.81
N VAL A 81 -5.32 1.84 2.98
CA VAL A 81 -4.72 0.52 2.80
C VAL A 81 -3.43 0.44 3.61
N PHE A 82 -3.40 -0.45 4.60
CA PHE A 82 -2.25 -0.75 5.43
C PHE A 82 -1.67 -2.12 5.05
N ILE A 83 -0.45 -2.12 4.50
CA ILE A 83 0.27 -3.37 4.23
C ILE A 83 0.82 -3.92 5.54
N ASP A 84 0.29 -5.07 5.94
CA ASP A 84 0.77 -5.78 7.11
C ASP A 84 1.57 -7.01 6.70
N HIS A 85 2.87 -6.93 7.00
CA HIS A 85 3.85 -7.96 6.71
C HIS A 85 4.17 -8.81 7.95
N TYR A 86 3.35 -8.75 9.01
CA TYR A 86 3.46 -9.54 10.24
C TYR A 86 4.73 -9.30 11.08
N GLN A 87 5.47 -8.24 10.78
CA GLN A 87 6.75 -7.91 11.44
C GLN A 87 6.79 -6.46 11.91
N HIS A 88 5.61 -5.85 12.09
CA HIS A 88 5.46 -4.51 12.64
C HIS A 88 5.67 -4.52 14.15
N PHE A 89 5.99 -3.36 14.71
CA PHE A 89 5.96 -3.15 16.15
C PHE A 89 4.51 -3.06 16.63
N ASP A 90 4.22 -3.60 17.82
CA ASP A 90 2.89 -3.52 18.43
C ASP A 90 2.42 -2.05 18.56
N GLU A 91 3.34 -1.14 18.88
CA GLU A 91 3.05 0.29 18.98
C GLU A 91 2.59 0.93 17.66
N LEU A 92 2.97 0.36 16.52
CA LEU A 92 2.50 0.82 15.21
C LEU A 92 1.03 0.42 15.00
N HIS A 93 0.64 -0.79 15.41
CA HIS A 93 -0.75 -1.22 15.36
C HIS A 93 -1.61 -0.35 16.29
N ASP A 94 -1.13 -0.05 17.48
CA ASP A 94 -1.81 0.88 18.40
C ASP A 94 -1.95 2.29 17.81
N PHE A 95 -0.92 2.78 17.11
CA PHE A 95 -0.96 4.07 16.44
C PHE A 95 -2.01 4.10 15.33
N VAL A 96 -2.04 3.07 14.49
CA VAL A 96 -3.00 2.93 13.39
C VAL A 96 -4.42 2.84 13.95
N ALA A 97 -4.66 1.96 14.94
CA ALA A 97 -5.97 1.77 15.55
C ALA A 97 -6.51 3.07 16.18
N ARG A 98 -5.66 3.80 16.92
CA ARG A 98 -6.06 5.07 17.55
C ARG A 98 -6.50 6.11 16.53
N TRP A 99 -5.74 6.30 15.45
CA TRP A 99 -6.07 7.31 14.46
C TRP A 99 -7.20 6.89 13.52
N ALA A 100 -7.33 5.60 13.24
CA ALA A 100 -8.49 5.09 12.52
C ALA A 100 -9.80 5.38 13.26
N ASP A 101 -9.83 5.16 14.58
CA ASP A 101 -10.99 5.49 15.42
C ASP A 101 -11.24 7.02 15.48
N GLU A 102 -10.20 7.81 15.74
CA GLU A 102 -10.30 9.27 15.86
C GLU A 102 -10.78 9.94 14.55
N TRP A 103 -10.35 9.44 13.40
CA TRP A 103 -10.68 10.01 12.10
C TRP A 103 -11.83 9.27 11.38
N GLY A 104 -12.39 8.23 11.99
CA GLY A 104 -13.48 7.44 11.40
C GLY A 104 -13.06 6.74 10.10
N LEU A 105 -11.81 6.27 10.02
CA LEU A 105 -11.25 5.64 8.83
C LEU A 105 -11.66 4.18 8.73
N GLU A 106 -12.07 3.78 7.54
CA GLU A 106 -11.99 2.37 7.15
C GLU A 106 -10.53 2.02 6.83
N VAL A 107 -10.00 0.98 7.50
CA VAL A 107 -8.64 0.50 7.26
C VAL A 107 -8.70 -0.91 6.69
N ILE A 108 -8.25 -1.05 5.45
CA ILE A 108 -8.06 -2.31 4.75
C ILE A 108 -6.66 -2.84 5.09
N TYR A 109 -6.59 -4.04 5.66
CA TYR A 109 -5.32 -4.70 5.95
C TYR A 109 -4.90 -5.59 4.78
N ALA A 110 -4.02 -5.06 3.93
CA ALA A 110 -3.41 -5.82 2.84
C ALA A 110 -2.38 -6.81 3.42
N ARG A 111 -2.69 -8.10 3.35
CA ARG A 111 -1.91 -9.18 3.98
C ARG A 111 -1.81 -10.39 3.06
N ASN A 112 -0.63 -10.99 2.99
CA ASN A 112 -0.50 -12.31 2.39
C ASN A 112 -0.95 -13.37 3.42
N THR A 113 -2.22 -13.77 3.35
CA THR A 113 -2.85 -14.68 4.32
C THR A 113 -2.24 -16.07 4.27
N ASP A 114 -1.89 -16.58 3.08
CA ASP A 114 -1.23 -17.88 2.90
C ASP A 114 0.12 -17.97 3.64
N VAL A 115 0.96 -16.94 3.55
CA VAL A 115 2.21 -16.87 4.34
C VAL A 115 1.91 -16.67 5.83
N GLY A 116 0.95 -15.81 6.18
CA GLY A 116 0.60 -15.51 7.56
C GLY A 116 0.08 -16.70 8.34
N GLU A 117 -0.88 -17.44 7.76
CA GLU A 117 -1.44 -18.66 8.32
C GLU A 117 -0.35 -19.72 8.52
N TYR A 118 0.53 -19.91 7.53
CA TYR A 118 1.65 -20.85 7.65
C TYR A 118 2.59 -20.49 8.82
N VAL A 119 2.92 -19.21 8.97
CA VAL A 119 3.76 -18.69 10.06
C VAL A 119 3.09 -18.88 11.41
N GLU A 120 1.81 -18.54 11.53
CA GLU A 120 1.04 -18.65 12.79
C GLU A 120 0.89 -20.12 13.22
N GLU A 121 0.46 -21.00 12.32
CA GLU A 121 0.26 -22.43 12.61
C GLU A 121 1.54 -23.14 13.07
N ARG A 122 2.68 -22.67 12.60
CA ARG A 122 4.00 -23.25 12.89
C ARG A 122 4.77 -22.49 13.97
N GLY A 123 4.25 -21.36 14.43
CA GLY A 123 4.90 -20.49 15.40
C GLY A 123 6.25 -19.97 14.92
N LEU A 124 6.36 -19.62 13.63
CA LEU A 124 7.58 -19.10 13.05
C LEU A 124 7.82 -17.65 13.47
N THR A 125 9.08 -17.28 13.55
CA THR A 125 9.56 -15.95 13.88
C THR A 125 10.40 -15.38 12.75
N PRO A 126 10.61 -14.04 12.71
CA PRO A 126 11.39 -13.43 11.63
C PRO A 126 12.77 -14.07 11.46
N GLY A 127 13.04 -14.54 10.23
CA GLY A 127 14.27 -15.25 9.85
C GLY A 127 14.15 -16.78 9.81
N ASP A 128 13.07 -17.38 10.31
CA ASP A 128 12.81 -18.81 10.14
C ASP A 128 12.49 -19.15 8.68
N GLU A 129 12.91 -20.34 8.23
CA GLU A 129 12.76 -20.76 6.83
C GLU A 129 11.34 -21.26 6.50
N ILE A 130 10.80 -20.79 5.37
CA ILE A 130 9.53 -21.23 4.79
C ILE A 130 9.81 -22.05 3.52
N PRO A 131 9.33 -23.31 3.43
CA PRO A 131 9.36 -24.08 2.19
C PRO A 131 8.45 -23.48 1.13
N VAL A 132 8.96 -23.32 -0.10
CA VAL A 132 8.17 -22.78 -1.22
C VAL A 132 7.02 -23.71 -1.57
N ASP A 133 7.20 -25.03 -1.48
CA ASP A 133 6.17 -26.01 -1.79
C ASP A 133 4.99 -26.02 -0.80
N ALA A 134 5.19 -25.47 0.40
CA ALA A 134 4.15 -25.32 1.42
C ALA A 134 3.16 -24.18 1.12
N LEU A 135 3.52 -23.23 0.24
CA LEU A 135 2.67 -22.09 -0.13
C LEU A 135 1.58 -22.48 -1.14
N SER A 136 0.54 -21.67 -1.22
CA SER A 136 -0.51 -21.71 -2.25
C SER A 136 0.04 -21.69 -3.68
N GLU A 137 -0.78 -22.12 -4.65
CA GLU A 137 -0.40 -22.05 -6.07
C GLU A 137 -0.09 -20.64 -6.54
N HIS A 138 -0.86 -19.65 -6.07
CA HIS A 138 -0.64 -18.24 -6.36
C HIS A 138 0.75 -17.77 -5.90
N ASN A 139 1.09 -17.97 -4.63
CA ASN A 139 2.39 -17.57 -4.11
C ASN A 139 3.54 -18.36 -4.74
N ARG A 140 3.37 -19.67 -4.98
CA ARG A 140 4.37 -20.47 -5.70
C ARG A 140 4.61 -19.96 -7.11
N HIS A 141 3.58 -19.51 -7.81
CA HIS A 141 3.71 -18.88 -9.12
C HIS A 141 4.56 -17.59 -9.03
N HIS A 142 4.30 -16.73 -8.03
CA HIS A 142 5.12 -15.54 -7.81
C HIS A 142 6.58 -15.90 -7.54
N VAL A 143 6.86 -16.86 -6.67
CA VAL A 143 8.23 -17.26 -6.34
C VAL A 143 8.95 -17.90 -7.53
N ARG A 144 8.32 -18.85 -8.23
CA ARG A 144 8.99 -19.65 -9.26
C ARG A 144 8.97 -19.03 -10.64
N SER A 145 7.88 -18.34 -11.01
CA SER A 145 7.67 -17.85 -12.37
C SER A 145 7.89 -16.35 -12.51
N ILE A 146 7.63 -15.54 -11.48
CA ILE A 146 7.81 -14.08 -11.54
C ILE A 146 9.18 -13.69 -11.01
N LEU A 147 9.58 -14.20 -9.85
CA LEU A 147 10.89 -13.92 -9.26
C LEU A 147 12.00 -14.83 -9.80
N GLU A 148 11.64 -15.92 -10.48
CA GLU A 148 12.58 -16.96 -10.93
C GLU A 148 13.48 -17.48 -9.80
N TYR A 149 12.94 -17.54 -8.58
CA TYR A 149 13.70 -17.95 -7.40
C TYR A 149 13.85 -19.48 -7.36
N GLU A 150 15.10 -19.95 -7.38
CA GLU A 150 15.43 -21.37 -7.55
C GLU A 150 15.51 -22.16 -6.24
N GLU A 151 15.75 -21.51 -5.10
CA GLU A 151 15.90 -22.22 -3.82
C GLU A 151 14.57 -22.81 -3.32
N GLU A 152 14.64 -23.86 -2.51
CA GLU A 152 13.46 -24.58 -2.01
C GLU A 152 12.83 -23.93 -0.78
N THR A 153 13.59 -23.08 -0.08
CA THR A 153 13.14 -22.33 1.09
C THR A 153 13.54 -20.88 0.95
N PHE A 154 12.86 -20.01 1.70
CA PHE A 154 13.27 -18.63 1.89
C PHE A 154 13.02 -18.23 3.35
N PRO A 155 13.80 -17.30 3.92
CA PRO A 155 13.57 -16.83 5.27
C PRO A 155 12.32 -15.94 5.33
N PHE A 156 11.49 -16.14 6.36
CA PHE A 156 10.38 -15.29 6.72
C PHE A 156 10.89 -13.93 7.21
N LEU A 157 11.30 -13.07 6.29
CA LEU A 157 11.94 -11.80 6.62
C LEU A 157 11.64 -10.77 5.53
N LEU A 158 11.11 -9.63 5.96
CA LEU A 158 10.62 -8.59 5.06
C LEU A 158 11.68 -8.05 4.09
N ASP A 159 12.94 -7.94 4.54
CA ASP A 159 14.02 -7.31 3.78
C ASP A 159 14.69 -8.25 2.77
N THR A 160 14.14 -9.46 2.59
CA THR A 160 14.62 -10.42 1.59
C THR A 160 13.90 -10.23 0.27
N TYR A 161 14.49 -10.72 -0.82
CA TYR A 161 13.89 -10.58 -2.15
C TYR A 161 12.49 -11.23 -2.24
N VAL A 162 12.38 -12.48 -1.76
CA VAL A 162 11.09 -13.20 -1.73
C VAL A 162 10.14 -12.64 -0.68
N GLY A 163 10.64 -12.35 0.53
CA GLY A 163 9.83 -11.81 1.62
C GLY A 163 9.25 -10.43 1.28
N ASN A 164 10.03 -9.52 0.69
CA ASN A 164 9.54 -8.22 0.25
C ASN A 164 8.42 -8.37 -0.79
N HIS A 165 8.63 -9.24 -1.78
CA HIS A 165 7.64 -9.45 -2.84
C HIS A 165 6.34 -10.06 -2.31
N LEU A 166 6.41 -11.15 -1.54
CA LEU A 166 5.22 -11.83 -1.04
C LEU A 166 4.49 -11.01 0.03
N LEU A 167 5.21 -10.38 0.96
CA LEU A 167 4.62 -9.69 2.10
C LEU A 167 4.22 -8.23 1.80
N LYS A 168 4.69 -7.65 0.69
CA LYS A 168 4.27 -6.29 0.26
C LYS A 168 3.62 -6.28 -1.11
N THR A 169 4.33 -6.70 -2.15
CA THR A 169 3.86 -6.55 -3.53
C THR A 169 2.63 -7.40 -3.79
N VAL A 170 2.68 -8.70 -3.45
CA VAL A 170 1.55 -9.62 -3.62
C VAL A 170 0.40 -9.20 -2.71
N ALA A 171 0.68 -8.98 -1.42
CA ALA A 171 -0.32 -8.53 -0.46
C ALA A 171 -1.06 -7.25 -0.91
N LEU A 172 -0.35 -6.27 -1.47
CA LEU A 172 -0.96 -5.05 -1.99
C LEU A 172 -1.79 -5.35 -3.24
N ASN A 173 -1.24 -6.03 -4.24
CA ASN A 173 -1.95 -6.30 -5.48
C ASN A 173 -3.24 -7.09 -5.24
N ASP A 174 -3.19 -8.10 -4.37
CA ASP A 174 -4.36 -8.89 -4.00
C ASP A 174 -5.44 -7.99 -3.36
N ALA A 175 -5.04 -7.06 -2.48
CA ALA A 175 -5.98 -6.11 -1.86
C ALA A 175 -6.56 -5.11 -2.88
N LEU A 176 -5.76 -4.63 -3.83
CA LEU A 176 -6.25 -3.74 -4.89
C LEU A 176 -7.30 -4.45 -5.76
N GLU A 177 -7.05 -5.72 -6.11
CA GLU A 177 -7.98 -6.53 -6.89
C GLU A 177 -9.24 -6.89 -6.09
N GLU A 178 -9.10 -7.33 -4.84
CA GLU A 178 -10.22 -7.76 -3.98
C GLU A 178 -11.21 -6.61 -3.69
N HIS A 179 -10.69 -5.40 -3.48
CA HIS A 179 -11.49 -4.21 -3.20
C HIS A 179 -11.80 -3.39 -4.46
N ASP A 180 -11.38 -3.88 -5.62
CA ASP A 180 -11.47 -3.22 -6.92
C ASP A 180 -11.01 -1.73 -6.89
N ILE A 181 -9.91 -1.48 -6.20
CA ILE A 181 -9.32 -0.14 -6.06
C ILE A 181 -8.74 0.28 -7.41
N ASP A 182 -9.14 1.45 -7.90
CA ASP A 182 -8.74 1.97 -9.22
C ASP A 182 -7.68 3.09 -9.13
N GLY A 183 -7.40 3.61 -7.94
CA GLY A 183 -6.36 4.61 -7.68
C GLY A 183 -5.78 4.54 -6.27
N VAL A 184 -4.46 4.73 -6.15
CA VAL A 184 -3.71 4.80 -4.89
C VAL A 184 -2.66 5.91 -4.87
#